data_AF-A0A3B0PM42-F1
#
_entry.id   AF-A0A3B0PM42-F1
#
_cell.length_a   1.000
_cell.length_b   1.000
_cell.length_c   1.000
_cell.angle_alpha   90.00
_cell.angle_beta   90.00
_cell.angle_gamma   90.00
#
_symmetry.space_group_name_H-M   'P 1'
#
loop_
_entity.id
_entity.type
_entity.pdbx_description
1 polymer ?
#
loop_
_entity_poly.entity_id
_entity_poly.type
_entity_poly.pdbx_seq_one_letter_code
_entity_poly.pdbx_strand_id
1 'polypeptide(L)'
;MLTNLIKKYGLVPKSIMPDTANSASTNQLNYLINLKLNQAASKILDNKDKPVAELNKIKTKALDEVFYLLSSIYGELPTKFDFSYTKVIKKDSADRSESHFNYLPKKVVETNFTPLTFYQKYFKQLVEKQGFVSVINAPANNKPFNQTFSVKYLNNVIESDEILHYNLEQGLFSYLTIKQLVNQQPVWFGCEVKNIYLNEAKTFWDDQSFDYQTLFNIDLSLSKNDQLDYW
;
A
#
# COMPACT_ATOMS: atom_id res chain seq x y z
N MET A 1 -3.10 5.81 -4.20
CA MET A 1 -2.52 4.64 -4.92
C MET A 1 -3.22 3.32 -4.61
N LEU A 2 -3.17 2.81 -3.37
CA LEU A 2 -3.74 1.49 -3.04
C LEU A 2 -5.24 1.41 -3.36
N THR A 3 -6.00 2.42 -2.95
CA THR A 3 -7.44 2.55 -3.24
C THR A 3 -7.74 2.50 -4.74
N ASN A 4 -6.89 3.10 -5.58
CA ASN A 4 -7.05 3.13 -7.04
C ASN A 4 -6.94 1.71 -7.64
N LEU A 5 -5.99 0.90 -7.15
CA LEU A 5 -5.85 -0.50 -7.57
C LEU A 5 -7.04 -1.35 -7.11
N ILE A 6 -7.46 -1.21 -5.84
CA ILE A 6 -8.57 -1.99 -5.27
C ILE A 6 -9.88 -1.69 -6.01
N LYS A 7 -10.18 -0.41 -6.27
CA LYS A 7 -11.40 0.00 -6.99
C LYS A 7 -11.44 -0.56 -8.41
N LYS A 8 -10.28 -0.61 -9.10
CA LYS A 8 -10.19 -1.06 -10.50
C LYS A 8 -10.11 -2.58 -10.65
N TYR A 9 -9.30 -3.24 -9.82
CA TYR A 9 -8.94 -4.65 -9.97
C TYR A 9 -9.50 -5.55 -8.86
N GLY A 10 -10.04 -5.01 -7.78
CA GLY A 10 -10.58 -5.77 -6.66
C GLY A 10 -9.50 -6.37 -5.75
N LEU A 11 -9.86 -7.44 -5.04
CA LEU A 11 -9.01 -8.14 -4.07
C LEU A 11 -9.20 -9.64 -4.21
N VAL A 12 -8.16 -10.39 -3.85
CA VAL A 12 -8.23 -11.86 -3.72
C VAL A 12 -7.63 -12.30 -2.38
N PRO A 13 -8.10 -13.42 -1.80
CA PRO A 13 -7.43 -14.05 -0.67
C PRO A 13 -5.99 -14.46 -1.04
N LYS A 14 -5.07 -14.41 -0.07
CA LYS A 14 -3.68 -14.84 -0.26
C LYS A 14 -3.54 -16.28 -0.79
N SER A 15 -4.47 -17.16 -0.46
CA SER A 15 -4.49 -18.54 -0.96
C SER A 15 -4.79 -18.65 -2.46
N ILE A 16 -5.38 -17.61 -3.07
CA ILE A 16 -5.73 -17.58 -4.50
C ILE A 16 -4.58 -17.02 -5.34
N MET A 17 -3.86 -16.03 -4.82
CA MET A 17 -2.64 -15.50 -5.43
C MET A 17 -1.53 -15.45 -4.37
N PRO A 18 -0.81 -16.56 -4.16
CA PRO A 18 0.26 -16.63 -3.17
C PRO A 18 1.48 -15.81 -3.60
N ASP A 19 2.33 -15.52 -2.62
CA ASP A 19 3.62 -14.89 -2.87
C ASP A 19 4.52 -15.78 -3.75
N THR A 20 5.30 -15.14 -4.63
CA THR A 20 6.38 -15.80 -5.37
C THR A 20 7.73 -15.40 -4.77
N ALA A 21 8.82 -16.11 -5.08
CA ALA A 21 10.15 -15.73 -4.61
C ALA A 21 10.50 -14.27 -4.95
N ASN A 22 10.04 -13.81 -6.11
CA ASN A 22 10.26 -12.44 -6.58
C ASN A 22 9.31 -11.41 -5.94
N SER A 23 8.22 -11.80 -5.27
CA SER A 23 7.43 -10.85 -4.47
C SER A 23 8.16 -10.42 -3.20
N ALA A 24 9.03 -11.29 -2.67
CA ALA A 24 9.91 -11.00 -1.53
C ALA A 24 11.28 -10.44 -1.93
N SER A 25 11.62 -10.39 -3.23
CA SER A 25 12.94 -9.95 -3.73
C SER A 25 12.80 -9.30 -5.11
N THR A 26 12.32 -8.06 -5.15
CA THR A 26 11.91 -7.37 -6.38
C THR A 26 13.04 -6.61 -7.10
N ASN A 27 14.25 -6.54 -6.53
CA ASN A 27 15.33 -5.68 -7.05
C ASN A 27 15.67 -5.94 -8.52
N GLN A 28 15.93 -7.20 -8.88
CA GLN A 28 16.33 -7.55 -10.25
C GLN A 28 15.17 -7.39 -11.24
N LEU A 29 13.95 -7.72 -10.82
CA LEU A 29 12.75 -7.49 -11.63
C LEU A 29 12.54 -6.00 -11.91
N ASN A 30 12.60 -5.17 -10.87
CA ASN A 30 12.45 -3.72 -11.01
C ASN A 30 13.53 -3.11 -11.91
N TYR A 31 14.77 -3.63 -11.84
CA TYR A 31 15.83 -3.23 -12.76
C TYR A 31 15.46 -3.52 -14.23
N LEU A 32 14.97 -4.73 -14.53
CA LEU A 32 14.56 -5.10 -15.89
C LEU A 32 13.39 -4.26 -16.40
N ILE A 33 12.39 -4.01 -15.54
CA ILE A 33 11.24 -3.15 -15.87
C ILE A 33 11.74 -1.73 -16.18
N ASN A 34 12.57 -1.16 -15.31
CA ASN A 34 13.11 0.19 -15.50
C ASN A 34 13.93 0.28 -16.79
N LEU A 35 14.79 -0.71 -17.07
CA LEU A 35 15.57 -0.76 -18.31
C LEU A 35 14.65 -0.77 -19.54
N LYS A 36 13.58 -1.57 -19.51
CA LYS A 36 12.62 -1.65 -20.61
C LYS A 36 11.84 -0.35 -20.80
N LEU A 37 11.38 0.27 -19.71
CA LEU A 37 10.64 1.53 -19.74
C LEU A 37 11.54 2.70 -20.20
N ASN A 38 12.79 2.75 -19.74
CA ASN A 38 13.77 3.74 -20.17
C ASN A 38 14.08 3.61 -21.67
N GLN A 39 14.24 2.36 -22.16
CA GLN A 39 14.39 2.11 -23.60
C GLN A 39 13.20 2.66 -24.40
N ALA A 40 11.97 2.44 -23.92
CA ALA A 40 10.77 2.93 -24.58
C ALA A 40 10.68 4.47 -24.54
N ALA A 41 10.99 5.07 -23.40
CA ALA A 41 11.02 6.52 -23.23
C ALA A 41 12.05 7.18 -24.17
N SER A 42 13.26 6.64 -24.26
CA SER A 42 14.28 7.11 -25.21
C SER A 42 13.76 7.10 -26.64
N LYS A 43 13.18 5.97 -27.08
CA LYS A 43 12.62 5.85 -28.43
C LYS A 43 11.49 6.84 -28.70
N ILE A 44 10.65 7.11 -27.69
CA ILE A 44 9.58 8.12 -27.80
C ILE A 44 10.18 9.52 -27.97
N LEU A 45 11.22 9.86 -27.20
CA LEU A 45 11.92 11.15 -27.30
C LEU A 45 12.62 11.33 -28.64
N ASP A 46 13.29 10.28 -29.14
CA ASP A 46 13.97 10.29 -30.45
C ASP A 46 12.99 10.46 -31.62
N ASN A 47 11.72 10.10 -31.41
CA ASN A 47 10.66 10.18 -32.41
C ASN A 47 9.61 11.25 -32.06
N LYS A 48 9.91 12.22 -31.19
CA LYS A 48 8.92 13.17 -30.65
C LYS A 48 8.14 13.96 -31.71
N ASP A 49 8.71 14.14 -32.90
CA ASP A 49 8.10 14.87 -34.01
C ASP A 49 7.14 13.99 -34.85
N LYS A 50 7.04 12.69 -34.54
CA LYS A 50 6.13 11.75 -35.19
C LYS A 50 4.70 11.88 -34.66
N PRO A 51 3.70 11.41 -35.42
CA PRO A 51 2.31 11.38 -34.95
C PRO A 51 2.16 10.62 -33.62
N VAL A 52 1.29 11.12 -32.73
CA VAL A 52 1.00 10.50 -31.42
C VAL A 52 0.62 9.02 -31.55
N ALA A 53 -0.04 8.63 -32.64
CA ALA A 53 -0.37 7.23 -32.91
C ALA A 53 0.87 6.33 -33.05
N GLU A 54 1.96 6.82 -33.64
CA GLU A 54 3.23 6.08 -33.74
C GLU A 54 3.93 6.00 -32.38
N LEU A 55 3.93 7.08 -31.61
CA LEU A 55 4.47 7.09 -30.24
C LEU A 55 3.72 6.11 -29.32
N ASN A 56 2.40 6.04 -29.46
CA ASN A 56 1.57 5.09 -28.72
C ASN A 56 1.90 3.63 -29.06
N LYS A 57 2.29 3.31 -30.30
CA LYS A 57 2.73 1.95 -30.65
C LYS A 57 3.99 1.56 -29.88
N ILE A 58 4.94 2.49 -29.71
CA ILE A 58 6.16 2.25 -28.91
C ILE A 58 5.78 1.98 -27.45
N LYS A 59 4.88 2.81 -26.89
CA LYS A 59 4.38 2.66 -25.52
C LYS A 59 3.68 1.32 -25.32
N THR A 60 2.70 0.99 -26.14
CA THR A 60 1.91 -0.25 -26.01
C THR A 60 2.81 -1.49 -26.10
N LYS A 61 3.72 -1.52 -27.07
CA LYS A 61 4.67 -2.63 -27.19
C LYS A 61 5.52 -2.81 -25.91
N ALA A 62 6.00 -1.71 -25.33
CA ALA A 62 6.76 -1.79 -24.09
C ALA A 62 5.92 -2.29 -22.90
N LEU A 63 4.66 -1.85 -22.81
CA LEU A 63 3.72 -2.30 -21.78
C LEU A 63 3.37 -3.78 -21.93
N ASP A 64 3.18 -4.28 -23.15
CA ASP A 64 2.92 -5.70 -23.41
C ASP A 64 4.09 -6.57 -22.96
N GLU A 65 5.33 -6.14 -23.25
CA GLU A 65 6.54 -6.85 -22.81
C GLU A 65 6.72 -6.81 -21.29
N VAL A 66 6.42 -5.68 -20.63
CA VAL A 66 6.43 -5.57 -19.16
C VAL A 66 5.34 -6.46 -18.55
N PHE A 67 4.14 -6.49 -19.13
CA PHE A 67 3.06 -7.35 -18.68
C PHE A 67 3.44 -8.82 -18.79
N TYR A 68 4.03 -9.22 -19.91
CA TYR A 68 4.53 -10.58 -20.12
C TYR A 68 5.57 -10.96 -19.06
N LEU A 69 6.55 -10.09 -18.79
CA LEU A 69 7.56 -10.29 -17.76
C LEU A 69 6.92 -10.47 -16.36
N LEU A 70 6.01 -9.58 -15.98
CA LEU A 70 5.31 -9.63 -14.69
C LEU A 70 4.49 -10.91 -14.55
N SER A 71 3.70 -11.28 -15.56
CA SER A 71 2.86 -12.50 -15.55
C SER A 71 3.68 -13.79 -15.51
N SER A 72 4.87 -13.79 -16.11
CA SER A 72 5.79 -14.93 -16.08
C SER A 72 6.45 -15.10 -14.70
N ILE A 73 6.58 -14.03 -13.93
CA ILE A 73 7.24 -14.04 -12.61
C ILE A 73 6.24 -14.20 -11.46
N TYR A 74 5.07 -13.57 -11.57
CA TYR A 74 4.04 -13.59 -10.53
C TYR A 74 2.94 -14.62 -10.79
N GLY A 75 2.98 -15.28 -11.94
CA GLY A 75 1.98 -16.26 -12.34
C GLY A 75 0.73 -15.63 -12.97
N GLU A 76 -0.24 -16.50 -13.25
CA GLU A 76 -1.49 -16.10 -13.86
C GLU A 76 -2.33 -15.24 -12.92
N LEU A 77 -2.89 -14.16 -13.46
CA LEU A 77 -3.78 -13.27 -12.71
C LEU A 77 -5.13 -13.98 -12.49
N PRO A 78 -5.61 -14.10 -11.24
CA PRO A 78 -6.88 -14.76 -10.97
C PRO A 78 -8.05 -13.94 -11.54
N THR A 79 -8.78 -14.54 -12.49
CA THR A 79 -9.98 -13.93 -13.07
C THR A 79 -11.27 -14.44 -12.43
N LYS A 80 -11.27 -15.72 -12.02
CA LYS A 80 -12.33 -16.38 -11.26
C LYS A 80 -11.75 -17.32 -10.21
N PHE A 81 -12.40 -17.43 -9.06
CA PHE A 81 -12.00 -18.34 -7.99
C PHE A 81 -13.15 -18.69 -7.04
N ASP A 82 -12.98 -19.78 -6.31
CA ASP A 82 -13.83 -20.17 -5.19
C ASP A 82 -13.13 -19.82 -3.87
N PHE A 83 -13.89 -19.36 -2.89
CA PHE A 83 -13.38 -19.01 -1.58
C PHE A 83 -13.93 -19.96 -0.51
N SER A 84 -13.02 -20.70 0.12
CA SER A 84 -13.33 -21.60 1.22
C SER A 84 -12.62 -21.16 2.49
N TYR A 85 -13.35 -21.06 3.60
CA TYR A 85 -12.80 -20.72 4.91
C TYR A 85 -13.57 -21.40 6.04
N THR A 86 -12.93 -21.50 7.20
CA THR A 86 -13.56 -22.00 8.43
C THR A 86 -13.90 -20.81 9.32
N LYS A 87 -15.17 -20.71 9.72
CA LYS A 87 -15.60 -19.76 10.74
C LYS A 87 -16.06 -20.47 12.00
N VAL A 88 -15.90 -19.81 13.14
CA VAL A 88 -16.40 -20.31 14.42
C VAL A 88 -17.84 -19.84 14.59
N ILE A 89 -18.77 -20.76 14.85
CA ILE A 89 -20.19 -20.45 15.12
C ILE A 89 -20.56 -20.87 16.54
N LYS A 90 -21.50 -20.17 17.16
CA LYS A 90 -22.10 -20.63 18.42
C LYS A 90 -22.85 -21.93 18.17
N LYS A 91 -22.72 -22.88 19.09
CA LYS A 91 -23.55 -24.08 19.11
C LYS A 91 -25.01 -23.67 19.27
N ASP A 92 -25.88 -24.35 18.53
CA ASP A 92 -27.31 -24.27 18.78
C ASP A 92 -27.63 -25.09 20.05
N SER A 93 -28.59 -24.67 20.86
CA SER A 93 -28.88 -25.34 22.15
C SER A 93 -29.39 -26.78 21.99
N ALA A 94 -29.75 -27.18 20.76
CA ALA A 94 -30.16 -28.54 20.42
C ALA A 94 -28.99 -29.50 20.12
N ASP A 95 -27.76 -28.99 19.98
CA ASP A 95 -26.59 -29.79 19.60
C ASP A 95 -25.89 -30.37 20.85
N ARG A 96 -26.23 -31.62 21.20
CA ARG A 96 -25.84 -32.30 22.45
C ARG A 96 -24.43 -32.90 22.42
N SER A 97 -23.48 -32.33 21.68
CA SER A 97 -22.10 -32.84 21.67
C SER A 97 -21.34 -32.44 22.93
N GLU A 98 -20.65 -33.41 23.55
CA GLU A 98 -19.89 -33.35 24.81
C GLU A 98 -18.66 -32.41 24.83
N SER A 99 -18.58 -31.40 23.95
CA SER A 99 -17.50 -30.43 24.02
C SER A 99 -17.86 -29.28 24.96
N HIS A 100 -16.95 -28.99 25.91
CA HIS A 100 -17.04 -27.91 26.90
C HIS A 100 -17.04 -26.49 26.31
N PHE A 101 -16.94 -26.38 24.98
CA PHE A 101 -16.89 -25.10 24.27
C PHE A 101 -18.22 -24.83 23.55
N ASN A 102 -18.79 -23.65 23.78
CA ASN A 102 -20.05 -23.18 23.15
C ASN A 102 -19.90 -22.85 21.65
N TYR A 103 -18.80 -23.26 21.02
CA TYR A 103 -18.40 -22.84 19.69
C TYR A 103 -17.91 -24.04 18.88
N LEU A 104 -18.28 -24.10 17.59
CA LEU A 104 -17.86 -25.14 16.66
C LEU A 104 -17.31 -24.55 15.35
N PRO A 105 -16.30 -25.18 14.72
CA PRO A 105 -15.84 -24.80 13.40
C PRO A 105 -16.89 -25.19 12.35
N LYS A 106 -17.23 -24.25 11.46
CA LYS A 106 -18.08 -24.46 10.29
C LYS A 106 -17.33 -24.07 9.03
N LYS A 107 -17.23 -25.02 8.09
CA LYS A 107 -16.70 -24.75 6.75
C LYS A 107 -17.73 -23.97 5.93
N VAL A 108 -17.30 -22.89 5.31
CA VAL A 108 -18.06 -22.09 4.35
C VAL A 108 -17.34 -22.19 3.02
N VAL A 109 -18.10 -22.42 1.94
CA VAL A 109 -17.61 -22.45 0.57
C VAL A 109 -18.50 -21.55 -0.26
N GLU A 110 -17.90 -20.58 -0.94
CA GLU A 110 -18.57 -19.64 -1.81
C GLU A 110 -17.86 -19.65 -3.16
N THR A 111 -18.63 -19.84 -4.24
CA THR A 111 -18.06 -20.11 -5.57
C THR A 111 -18.23 -18.94 -6.52
N ASN A 112 -17.47 -18.96 -7.62
CA ASN A 112 -17.58 -18.03 -8.74
C ASN A 112 -17.33 -16.55 -8.41
N PHE A 113 -16.39 -16.26 -7.50
CA PHE A 113 -15.92 -14.88 -7.32
C PHE A 113 -15.03 -14.45 -8.49
N THR A 114 -15.15 -13.18 -8.87
CA THR A 114 -14.05 -12.44 -9.48
C THR A 114 -13.40 -11.60 -8.38
N PRO A 115 -12.16 -11.10 -8.57
CA PRO A 115 -11.53 -10.21 -7.59
C PRO A 115 -12.42 -9.00 -7.24
N LEU A 116 -13.17 -8.48 -8.22
CA LEU A 116 -14.06 -7.35 -8.04
C LEU A 116 -15.32 -7.72 -7.25
N THR A 117 -15.97 -8.85 -7.53
CA THR A 117 -17.17 -9.26 -6.78
C THR A 117 -16.82 -9.67 -5.35
N PHE A 118 -15.63 -10.24 -5.12
CA PHE A 118 -15.10 -10.51 -3.79
C PHE A 118 -14.89 -9.21 -3.00
N TYR A 119 -14.20 -8.22 -3.59
CA TYR A 119 -14.05 -6.89 -3.00
C TYR A 119 -15.40 -6.24 -2.69
N GLN A 120 -16.34 -6.29 -3.63
CA GLN A 120 -17.68 -5.70 -3.47
C GLN A 120 -18.45 -6.28 -2.28
N LYS A 121 -18.36 -7.60 -2.09
CA LYS A 121 -19.06 -8.30 -1.01
C LYS A 121 -18.44 -8.04 0.36
N TYR A 122 -17.11 -8.09 0.47
CA TYR A 122 -16.42 -8.13 1.77
C TYR A 122 -15.85 -6.78 2.21
N PHE A 123 -15.45 -5.91 1.29
CA PHE A 123 -14.60 -4.75 1.61
C PHE A 123 -15.15 -3.40 1.12
N LYS A 124 -16.06 -3.38 0.14
CA LYS A 124 -16.57 -2.12 -0.43
C LYS A 124 -17.16 -1.16 0.61
N GLN A 125 -17.89 -1.68 1.59
CA GLN A 125 -18.46 -0.84 2.65
C GLN A 125 -17.36 -0.14 3.48
N LEU A 126 -16.28 -0.87 3.78
CA LEU A 126 -15.14 -0.34 4.52
C LEU A 126 -14.37 0.70 3.68
N VAL A 127 -14.08 0.38 2.41
CA VAL A 127 -13.20 1.20 1.57
C VAL A 127 -13.91 2.45 1.03
N GLU A 128 -15.16 2.32 0.57
CA GLU A 128 -15.87 3.40 -0.13
C GLU A 128 -16.85 4.17 0.76
N LYS A 129 -17.56 3.50 1.67
CA LYS A 129 -18.59 4.19 2.48
C LYS A 129 -18.07 4.78 3.77
N GLN A 130 -17.18 4.07 4.47
CA GLN A 130 -16.53 4.66 5.65
C GLN A 130 -15.53 5.72 5.21
N GLY A 131 -14.86 5.50 4.07
CA GLY A 131 -13.94 6.43 3.45
C GLY A 131 -12.64 6.58 4.26
N PHE A 132 -11.55 6.88 3.57
CA PHE A 132 -10.27 7.16 4.20
C PHE A 132 -9.70 8.45 3.61
N VAL A 133 -9.17 9.31 4.48
CA VAL A 133 -8.45 10.52 4.09
C VAL A 133 -7.00 10.35 4.49
N SER A 134 -6.08 10.63 3.57
CA SER A 134 -4.67 10.69 3.93
C SER A 134 -4.38 12.04 4.59
N VAL A 135 -3.94 11.98 5.83
CA VAL A 135 -3.44 13.14 6.57
C VAL A 135 -1.93 13.02 6.70
N ILE A 136 -1.24 14.16 6.64
CA ILE A 136 0.21 14.25 6.83
C ILE A 136 0.51 15.29 7.90
N ASN A 137 1.71 15.22 8.48
CA ASN A 137 2.29 16.30 9.25
C ASN A 137 3.65 16.64 8.64
N ALA A 138 3.66 17.69 7.82
CA ALA A 138 4.83 18.22 7.18
C ALA A 138 4.97 19.71 7.57
N PRO A 139 5.72 20.05 8.62
CA PRO A 139 5.90 21.42 9.10
C PRO A 139 6.81 22.28 8.18
N ALA A 140 6.83 21.96 6.88
CA ALA A 140 7.66 22.66 5.90
C ALA A 140 7.11 24.06 5.60
N ASN A 141 7.97 25.07 5.45
CA ASN A 141 7.55 26.45 5.15
C ASN A 141 6.69 26.55 3.87
N ASN A 142 6.93 25.68 2.89
CA ASN A 142 6.17 25.62 1.64
C ASN A 142 4.91 24.74 1.71
N LYS A 143 4.57 24.20 2.89
CA LYS A 143 3.40 23.33 3.13
C LYS A 143 2.61 23.84 4.33
N PRO A 144 1.92 24.98 4.23
CA PRO A 144 1.05 25.45 5.30
C PRO A 144 0.04 24.39 5.74
N PHE A 145 -0.27 24.35 7.04
CA PHE A 145 -1.28 23.44 7.58
C PHE A 145 -2.68 23.81 7.12
N ASN A 146 -3.61 22.86 7.26
CA ASN A 146 -5.01 22.96 6.86
C ASN A 146 -5.20 23.18 5.35
N GLN A 147 -4.27 22.65 4.56
CA GLN A 147 -4.33 22.65 3.10
C GLN A 147 -4.11 21.24 2.56
N THR A 148 -4.66 21.01 1.36
CA THR A 148 -4.52 19.75 0.64
C THR A 148 -3.40 19.87 -0.39
N PHE A 149 -2.52 18.88 -0.40
CA PHE A 149 -1.40 18.79 -1.33
C PHE A 149 -1.51 17.53 -2.19
N SER A 150 -0.99 17.63 -3.40
CA SER A 150 -0.73 16.52 -4.31
C SER A 150 0.70 16.64 -4.84
N VAL A 151 1.29 15.52 -5.23
CA VAL A 151 2.65 15.49 -5.80
C VAL A 151 2.55 15.26 -7.29
N LYS A 152 3.14 16.17 -8.08
CA LYS A 152 3.12 16.08 -9.54
C LYS A 152 3.70 14.74 -9.99
N TYR A 153 2.96 14.05 -10.87
CA TYR A 153 3.27 12.70 -11.40
C TYR A 153 3.21 11.55 -10.39
N LEU A 154 2.82 11.78 -9.14
CA LEU A 154 2.58 10.70 -8.19
C LEU A 154 1.19 10.09 -8.45
N ASN A 155 1.14 9.02 -9.24
CA ASN A 155 -0.04 8.16 -9.38
C ASN A 155 0.35 6.79 -9.97
N ASN A 156 -0.55 5.81 -9.90
CA ASN A 156 -0.35 4.45 -10.42
C ASN A 156 -1.43 3.99 -11.40
N VAL A 157 -2.59 4.64 -11.45
CA VAL A 157 -3.68 4.31 -12.39
C VAL A 157 -4.09 5.60 -13.10
N ILE A 158 -3.95 5.64 -14.43
CA ILE A 158 -4.01 6.89 -15.21
C ILE A 158 -5.38 7.56 -15.16
N GLU A 159 -6.45 6.77 -15.07
CA GLU A 159 -7.84 7.24 -15.01
C GLU A 159 -8.37 7.40 -13.57
N SER A 160 -7.52 7.24 -12.56
CA SER A 160 -7.94 7.25 -11.16
C SER A 160 -7.81 8.60 -10.48
N ASP A 161 -8.44 8.71 -9.31
CA ASP A 161 -8.38 9.88 -8.44
C ASP A 161 -6.92 10.27 -8.15
N GLU A 162 -6.70 11.58 -8.02
CA GLU A 162 -5.42 12.13 -7.56
C GLU A 162 -5.09 11.69 -6.14
N ILE A 163 -3.80 11.66 -5.81
CA ILE A 163 -3.35 11.40 -4.45
C ILE A 163 -3.36 12.72 -3.69
N LEU A 164 -4.22 12.79 -2.69
CA LEU A 164 -4.41 13.96 -1.86
C LEU A 164 -3.91 13.70 -0.44
N HIS A 165 -3.17 14.67 0.10
CA HIS A 165 -2.67 14.67 1.46
C HIS A 165 -3.11 15.96 2.16
N TYR A 166 -3.90 15.84 3.23
CA TYR A 166 -4.30 16.98 4.04
C TYR A 166 -3.27 17.23 5.14
N ASN A 167 -2.61 18.38 5.12
CA ASN A 167 -1.55 18.69 6.07
C ASN A 167 -2.12 19.23 7.39
N LEU A 168 -1.70 18.62 8.50
CA LEU A 168 -2.23 18.89 9.83
C LEU A 168 -1.12 19.28 10.81
N GLU A 169 -1.48 20.13 11.77
CA GLU A 169 -0.67 20.34 12.96
C GLU A 169 -0.53 19.06 13.78
N GLN A 170 0.60 18.92 14.48
CA GLN A 170 0.95 17.69 15.20
C GLN A 170 -0.11 17.30 16.25
N GLY A 171 -0.67 18.27 16.96
CA GLY A 171 -1.69 18.01 17.98
C GLY A 171 -2.94 17.34 17.40
N LEU A 172 -3.49 17.89 16.31
CA LEU A 172 -4.66 17.32 15.64
C LEU A 172 -4.32 15.99 14.96
N PHE A 173 -3.15 15.87 14.33
CA PHE A 173 -2.65 14.63 13.74
C PHE A 173 -2.65 13.49 14.79
N SER A 174 -2.01 13.71 15.95
CA SER A 174 -1.96 12.74 17.04
C SER A 174 -3.35 12.43 17.63
N TYR A 175 -4.20 13.45 17.81
CA TYR A 175 -5.56 13.27 18.30
C TYR A 175 -6.39 12.35 17.40
N LEU A 176 -6.33 12.55 16.08
CA LEU A 176 -7.07 11.73 15.11
C LEU A 176 -6.58 10.27 15.13
N THR A 177 -5.27 10.05 15.22
CA THR A 177 -4.68 8.71 15.38
C THR A 177 -5.22 8.03 16.63
N ILE A 178 -5.15 8.68 17.79
CA ILE A 178 -5.65 8.12 19.06
C ILE A 178 -7.15 7.82 18.97
N LYS A 179 -7.93 8.74 18.41
CA LYS A 179 -9.38 8.57 18.26
C LYS A 179 -9.74 7.35 17.43
N GLN A 180 -9.02 7.10 16.33
CA GLN A 180 -9.23 5.92 15.50
C GLN A 180 -8.87 4.62 16.25
N LEU A 181 -7.77 4.61 17.01
CA LEU A 181 -7.36 3.47 17.83
C LEU A 181 -8.35 3.18 18.97
N VAL A 182 -8.87 4.21 19.65
CA VAL A 182 -9.92 4.06 20.69
C VAL A 182 -11.19 3.45 20.11
N ASN A 183 -11.50 3.76 18.85
CA ASN A 183 -12.59 3.13 18.10
C ASN A 183 -12.25 1.71 17.58
N GLN A 184 -11.15 1.11 18.04
CA GLN A 184 -10.69 -0.23 17.67
C GLN A 184 -10.42 -0.39 16.16
N GLN A 185 -10.06 0.70 15.50
CA GLN A 185 -9.67 0.70 14.09
C GLN A 185 -8.16 0.88 13.97
N PRO A 186 -7.44 -0.02 13.28
CA PRO A 186 -6.01 0.15 13.05
C PRO A 186 -5.75 1.38 12.17
N VAL A 187 -4.60 2.03 12.38
CA VAL A 187 -4.18 3.20 11.62
C VAL A 187 -3.04 2.80 10.68
N TRP A 188 -3.25 2.95 9.38
CA TRP A 188 -2.15 2.90 8.42
C TRP A 188 -1.37 4.21 8.51
N PHE A 189 -0.05 4.13 8.65
CA PHE A 189 0.81 5.31 8.69
C PHE A 189 2.10 5.08 7.91
N GLY A 190 2.61 6.16 7.32
CA GLY A 190 3.95 6.22 6.75
C GLY A 190 4.87 6.97 7.70
N CYS A 191 6.09 6.49 7.84
CA CYS A 191 7.11 7.12 8.65
C CYS A 191 8.50 6.77 8.11
N GLU A 192 9.49 7.55 8.50
CA GLU A 192 10.88 7.30 8.10
C GLU A 192 11.55 6.33 9.06
N VAL A 193 11.59 5.05 8.72
CA VAL A 193 12.21 4.02 9.56
C VAL A 193 13.74 4.10 9.41
N LYS A 194 14.40 4.91 10.24
CA LYS A 194 15.87 4.99 10.26
C LYS A 194 16.46 3.88 11.12
N ASN A 195 17.43 3.15 10.57
CA ASN A 195 18.17 2.11 11.30
C ASN A 195 18.90 2.65 12.54
N ILE A 196 19.28 3.93 12.54
CA ILE A 196 19.97 4.57 13.69
C ILE A 196 19.08 4.69 14.94
N TYR A 197 17.77 4.55 14.80
CA TYR A 197 16.81 4.61 15.90
C TYR A 197 16.28 3.21 16.29
N LEU A 198 16.78 2.17 15.62
CA LEU A 198 16.46 0.78 15.88
C LEU A 198 17.65 0.14 16.59
N ASN A 199 17.39 -0.54 17.71
CA ASN A 199 18.41 -1.42 18.28
C ASN A 199 18.67 -2.64 17.36
N GLU A 200 19.77 -3.36 17.58
CA GLU A 200 20.12 -4.54 16.76
C GLU A 200 18.99 -5.60 16.75
N ALA A 201 18.27 -5.73 17.87
CA ALA A 201 17.14 -6.65 18.00
C ALA A 201 15.84 -6.16 17.31
N LYS A 202 15.80 -4.91 16.83
CA LYS A 202 14.65 -4.25 16.18
C LYS A 202 13.36 -4.32 17.00
N THR A 203 13.46 -4.22 18.32
CA THR A 203 12.34 -4.40 19.25
C THR A 203 11.63 -3.11 19.63
N PHE A 204 12.29 -1.96 19.52
CA PHE A 204 11.71 -0.65 19.74
C PHE A 204 12.29 0.37 18.75
N TRP A 205 11.55 1.46 18.56
CA TRP A 205 11.93 2.57 17.71
C TRP A 205 11.86 3.86 18.52
N ASP A 206 13.02 4.39 18.88
CA ASP A 206 13.17 5.53 19.79
C ASP A 206 14.35 6.40 19.31
N ASP A 207 14.11 7.68 19.08
CA ASP A 207 15.11 8.63 18.61
C ASP A 207 16.14 9.00 19.70
N GLN A 208 15.90 8.57 20.94
CA GLN A 208 16.83 8.69 22.07
C GLN A 208 17.57 7.38 22.40
N SER A 209 17.47 6.36 21.53
CA SER A 209 18.13 5.06 21.75
C SER A 209 19.65 5.14 21.91
N PHE A 210 20.30 6.14 21.32
CA PHE A 210 21.74 6.31 21.32
C PHE A 210 22.15 7.75 21.64
N ASP A 211 22.94 7.94 22.69
CA ASP A 211 23.47 9.24 23.07
C ASP A 211 24.79 9.55 22.33
N TYR A 212 24.68 9.74 21.01
CA TYR A 212 25.83 10.13 20.18
C TYR A 212 26.36 11.51 20.54
N GLN A 213 25.50 12.39 21.03
CA GLN A 213 25.86 13.75 21.39
C GLN A 213 26.85 13.76 22.55
N THR A 214 26.57 13.03 23.63
CA THR A 214 27.50 12.91 24.76
C THR A 214 28.75 12.10 24.36
N LEU A 215 28.57 11.01 23.60
CA LEU A 215 29.69 10.13 23.23
C LEU A 215 30.76 10.82 22.40
N PHE A 216 30.36 11.65 21.44
CA PHE A 216 31.28 12.30 20.50
C PHE A 216 31.42 13.81 20.71
N ASN A 217 30.67 14.39 21.66
CA ASN A 217 30.61 15.82 21.91
C ASN A 217 30.25 16.64 20.65
N ILE A 218 29.22 16.19 19.92
CA ILE A 218 28.69 16.82 18.70
C ILE A 218 27.17 16.97 18.77
N ASP A 219 26.62 18.12 18.35
CA ASP A 219 25.18 18.31 18.23
C ASP A 219 24.70 17.81 16.86
N LEU A 220 23.81 16.83 16.87
CA LEU A 220 23.21 16.22 15.68
C LEU A 220 21.71 16.51 15.56
N SER A 221 21.18 17.42 16.40
CA SER A 221 19.76 17.75 16.42
C SER A 221 19.34 18.45 15.12
N LEU A 222 18.17 18.08 14.62
CA LEU A 222 17.59 18.67 13.41
C LEU A 222 16.08 18.74 13.58
N SER A 223 15.49 19.91 13.33
CA SER A 223 14.04 20.06 13.40
C SER A 223 13.36 19.20 12.33
N LYS A 224 12.09 18.83 12.55
CA LYS A 224 11.33 18.08 11.55
C LYS A 224 11.18 18.84 10.21
N ASN A 225 11.16 20.18 10.26
CA ASN A 225 11.18 21.02 9.05
C ASN A 225 12.48 20.80 8.28
N ASP A 226 13.61 20.94 8.97
CA ASP A 226 14.92 20.89 8.32
C ASP A 226 15.24 19.47 7.82
N GLN A 227 14.76 18.44 8.52
CA GLN A 227 14.79 17.05 8.04
C GLN A 227 14.01 16.84 6.73
N LEU A 228 12.97 17.63 6.46
CA LEU A 228 12.21 17.51 5.21
C LEU A 228 12.82 18.31 4.06
N ASP A 229 13.50 19.42 4.38
CA ASP A 229 14.03 20.34 3.38
C ASP A 229 15.46 19.98 2.94
N TYR A 230 16.25 19.32 3.80
CA TYR A 230 17.69 19.10 3.60
C TYR A 230 18.12 17.62 3.59
N TRP A 231 17.18 16.68 3.52
CA TRP A 231 17.43 15.24 3.49
C TRP A 231 16.84 14.56 2.26
#